data_AF-A0A9W4DLL3-F1
#
_entry.id   AF-A0A9W4DLL3-F1
#
_cell.length_a   1.000
_cell.length_b   1.000
_cell.length_c   1.000
_cell.angle_alpha   90.00
_cell.angle_beta   90.00
_cell.angle_gamma   90.00
#
_symmetry.space_group_name_H-M   'P 1'
#
loop_
_entity.id
_entity.type
_entity.pdbx_description
1 polymer ?
#
loop_
_entity_poly.entity_id
_entity_poly.type
_entity_poly.pdbx_seq_one_letter_code
_entity_poly.pdbx_strand_id
1 'polypeptide(L)'
;MVVRHTLRIPASGGSTPIGNAWPLVRQLDAALLSAGFTLSAEARRYLAGLPDPLATCAGVRTIDAVRELAGAHVRHNAYFVDFPANVPDTLEFWWSCVAGALADEATRAATREQLSAGVVDLLPLPAYGRYQHTYAEMLAAHGQLVAAAGDRVTVLHLGGPLEEEVRALYLALAGSSTPLGDEGLRVGRPVRRALLAGRDAVVAAASQAVAGASGRVLLAVREHFLGRGRPSSDTRVFVNRRGAGWATGDNRRPLPVPELERVTDALDAEIVRRLPRPEQLLIDPDMLDVALPLSGRATTSGFGVLPRGSQSPVDGDLLRFFVYWKQAQERTDFDLSAQLLDADYRTVAWLSYTQLTQYEGEHSGDITEAPDGASEFINLRLAAVRAAFIVPQVHIYSGEGFDEVEESFFGFMLRDREQQGQPFEARTVRMKSELRGPGRASLPLAFVRGRDGEWRAKWLHLYLRGMPAGNRVEEHKITAAELLRSVVEREYLTVRRLTDLMAAQPGTVSTRWDGTTLPAGPVTYIGMERPEGLHPDSVVITPQNLRALIPE
;
A
#
# COMPACT_ATOMS: atom_id res chain seq x y z
N MET A 1 -8.59 -18.12 -13.19
CA MET A 1 -9.08 -16.77 -12.81
C MET A 1 -8.81 -16.64 -11.33
N VAL A 2 -8.30 -15.52 -10.86
CA VAL A 2 -8.06 -15.29 -9.42
C VAL A 2 -8.98 -14.16 -8.97
N VAL A 3 -9.69 -14.37 -7.86
CA VAL A 3 -10.40 -13.29 -7.18
C VAL A 3 -9.33 -12.43 -6.52
N ARG A 4 -8.99 -11.31 -7.17
CA ARG A 4 -7.87 -10.42 -6.78
C ARG A 4 -7.88 -10.06 -5.30
N HIS A 5 -9.07 -9.84 -4.74
CA HIS A 5 -9.27 -9.45 -3.36
C HIS A 5 -9.07 -10.59 -2.36
N THR A 6 -9.17 -11.86 -2.73
CA THR A 6 -9.07 -13.00 -1.81
C THR A 6 -7.93 -13.95 -2.16
N LEU A 7 -7.20 -13.68 -3.24
CA LEU A 7 -6.12 -14.53 -3.79
C LEU A 7 -6.57 -15.98 -4.01
N ARG A 8 -7.85 -16.16 -4.36
CA ARG A 8 -8.47 -17.48 -4.57
C ARG A 8 -8.70 -17.78 -6.04
N ILE A 9 -8.47 -19.02 -6.44
CA ILE A 9 -8.83 -19.56 -7.75
C ILE A 9 -10.24 -20.15 -7.65
N PRO A 10 -11.27 -19.58 -8.29
CA PRO A 10 -12.62 -20.14 -8.24
C PRO A 10 -12.63 -21.55 -8.82
N ALA A 11 -13.29 -22.46 -8.11
CA ALA A 11 -13.61 -23.77 -8.65
C ALA A 11 -14.67 -23.65 -9.74
N SER A 12 -14.57 -24.43 -10.81
CA SER A 12 -15.69 -24.67 -11.72
C SER A 12 -16.72 -25.56 -11.02
N GLY A 13 -17.95 -25.05 -10.87
CA GLY A 13 -19.06 -25.78 -10.26
C GLY A 13 -19.59 -26.88 -11.19
N GLY A 14 -19.43 -28.13 -10.78
CA GLY A 14 -19.88 -29.32 -11.52
C GLY A 14 -19.17 -30.57 -11.01
N SER A 15 -19.76 -31.75 -11.21
CA SER A 15 -19.11 -33.03 -10.88
C SER A 15 -17.74 -33.09 -11.56
N THR A 16 -16.67 -33.18 -10.77
CA THR A 16 -15.28 -33.18 -11.24
C THR A 16 -15.08 -34.33 -12.24
N PRO A 17 -14.84 -34.04 -13.53
CA PRO A 17 -14.36 -35.09 -14.43
C PRO A 17 -12.98 -35.52 -13.92
N ILE A 18 -12.68 -36.82 -13.92
CA ILE A 18 -11.37 -37.32 -13.48
C ILE A 18 -10.35 -37.04 -14.58
N GLY A 19 -9.55 -35.99 -14.44
CA GLY A 19 -8.38 -35.69 -15.26
C GLY A 19 -7.04 -36.07 -14.58
N ASN A 20 -5.93 -35.90 -15.30
CA ASN A 20 -4.56 -36.14 -14.80
C ASN A 20 -3.60 -35.03 -15.27
N ALA A 21 -3.95 -33.77 -15.01
CA ALA A 21 -3.22 -32.60 -15.48
C ALA A 21 -1.99 -32.25 -14.60
N TRP A 22 -1.42 -33.19 -13.84
CA TRP A 22 -0.25 -32.97 -12.98
C TRP A 22 0.96 -32.34 -13.70
N PRO A 23 1.32 -32.73 -14.94
CA PRO A 23 2.41 -32.08 -15.66
C PRO A 23 2.16 -30.59 -15.90
N LEU A 24 0.92 -30.22 -16.24
CA LEU A 24 0.52 -28.83 -16.46
C LEU A 24 0.52 -28.03 -15.15
N VAL A 25 0.06 -28.61 -14.04
CA VAL A 25 0.10 -27.96 -12.72
C VAL A 25 1.55 -27.65 -12.31
N ARG A 26 2.52 -28.53 -12.61
CA ARG A 26 3.94 -28.26 -12.36
C ARG A 26 4.48 -27.09 -13.19
N GLN A 27 4.07 -26.99 -14.46
CA GLN A 27 4.42 -25.85 -15.31
C GLN A 27 3.81 -24.54 -14.80
N LEU A 28 2.56 -24.60 -14.37
CA LEU A 28 1.87 -23.47 -13.75
C LEU A 28 2.57 -23.04 -12.46
N ASP A 29 2.93 -23.97 -11.57
CA ASP A 29 3.70 -23.67 -10.35
C ASP A 29 5.03 -23.00 -10.67
N ALA A 30 5.79 -23.51 -11.65
CA ALA A 30 7.05 -22.89 -12.06
C ALA A 30 6.85 -21.45 -12.59
N ALA A 31 5.80 -21.23 -13.38
CA ALA A 31 5.45 -19.91 -13.88
C ALA A 31 5.02 -18.97 -12.75
N LEU A 32 4.24 -19.44 -11.78
CA LEU A 32 3.82 -18.67 -10.62
C LEU A 32 5.02 -18.32 -9.73
N LEU A 33 5.92 -19.27 -9.48
CA LEU A 33 7.12 -19.06 -8.66
C LEU A 33 8.01 -17.97 -9.27
N SER A 34 8.13 -17.95 -10.61
CA SER A 34 8.87 -16.88 -11.31
C SER A 34 8.28 -15.49 -11.08
N ALA A 35 6.98 -15.42 -10.76
CA ALA A 35 6.24 -14.20 -10.45
C ALA A 35 6.11 -13.94 -8.94
N GLY A 36 6.67 -14.80 -8.08
CA GLY A 36 6.57 -14.70 -6.61
C GLY A 36 5.30 -15.29 -6.02
N PHE A 37 4.63 -16.21 -6.71
CA PHE A 37 3.39 -16.86 -6.27
C PHE A 37 3.53 -18.38 -6.26
N THR A 38 2.70 -19.08 -5.48
CA THR A 38 2.59 -20.55 -5.51
C THR A 38 1.16 -20.98 -5.28
N LEU A 39 0.81 -22.19 -5.67
CA LEU A 39 -0.49 -22.78 -5.36
C LEU A 39 -0.46 -23.46 -4.00
N SER A 40 -1.54 -23.30 -3.22
CA SER A 40 -1.80 -24.17 -2.07
C SER A 40 -1.98 -25.64 -2.49
N ALA A 41 -1.73 -26.59 -1.58
CA ALA A 41 -1.99 -28.03 -1.83
C ALA A 41 -3.40 -28.31 -2.39
N GLU A 42 -4.42 -27.63 -1.87
CA GLU A 42 -5.81 -27.80 -2.30
C GLU A 42 -6.01 -27.33 -3.75
N ALA A 43 -5.48 -26.15 -4.09
CA ALA A 43 -5.52 -25.62 -5.46
C ALA A 43 -4.75 -26.51 -6.44
N ARG A 44 -3.58 -27.03 -6.03
CA ARG A 44 -2.78 -27.98 -6.82
C ARG A 44 -3.57 -29.24 -7.13
N ARG A 45 -4.14 -29.90 -6.11
CA ARG A 45 -4.91 -31.14 -6.28
C ARG A 45 -6.15 -30.91 -7.14
N TYR A 46 -6.86 -29.81 -6.92
CA TYR A 46 -8.02 -29.45 -7.71
C TYR A 46 -7.67 -29.29 -9.19
N LEU A 47 -6.67 -28.47 -9.51
CA LEU A 47 -6.25 -28.23 -10.89
C LEU A 47 -5.70 -29.49 -11.57
N ALA A 48 -4.99 -30.35 -10.82
CA ALA A 48 -4.47 -31.61 -11.34
C ALA A 48 -5.58 -32.62 -11.67
N GLY A 49 -6.71 -32.53 -10.95
CA GLY A 49 -7.89 -33.36 -11.20
C GLY A 49 -8.74 -32.89 -12.38
N LEU A 50 -8.49 -31.71 -12.95
CA LEU A 50 -9.24 -31.23 -14.12
C LEU A 50 -8.77 -31.90 -15.43
N PRO A 51 -9.65 -32.05 -16.43
CA PRO A 51 -9.25 -32.34 -17.80
C PRO A 51 -8.27 -31.29 -18.35
N ASP A 52 -7.29 -31.72 -19.15
CA ASP A 52 -6.21 -30.86 -19.68
C ASP A 52 -6.69 -29.52 -20.29
N PRO A 53 -7.78 -29.44 -21.08
CA PRO A 53 -8.23 -28.16 -21.63
C PRO A 53 -8.74 -27.19 -20.54
N LEU A 54 -9.44 -27.69 -19.53
CA LEU A 54 -9.96 -26.89 -18.42
C LEU A 54 -8.83 -26.45 -17.49
N ALA A 55 -7.89 -27.36 -17.20
CA ALA A 55 -6.68 -27.05 -16.44
C ALA A 55 -5.83 -25.99 -17.14
N THR A 56 -5.68 -26.07 -18.47
CA THR A 56 -4.94 -25.08 -19.28
C THR A 56 -5.62 -23.72 -19.23
N CYS A 57 -6.94 -23.68 -19.46
CA CYS A 57 -7.70 -22.44 -19.39
C CYS A 57 -7.69 -21.82 -17.99
N ALA A 58 -7.76 -22.64 -16.94
CA ALA A 58 -7.62 -22.19 -15.56
C ALA A 58 -6.22 -21.61 -15.30
N GLY A 59 -5.17 -22.33 -15.72
CA GLY A 59 -3.77 -21.92 -15.58
C GLY A 59 -3.45 -20.60 -16.25
N VAL A 60 -3.80 -20.43 -17.53
CA VAL A 60 -3.60 -19.17 -18.28
C VAL A 60 -4.26 -17.99 -17.57
N ARG A 61 -5.55 -18.12 -17.23
CA ARG A 61 -6.29 -17.05 -16.52
C ARG A 61 -5.75 -16.78 -15.12
N THR A 62 -5.10 -17.74 -14.49
CA THR A 62 -4.47 -17.56 -13.17
C THR A 62 -3.17 -16.80 -13.32
N ILE A 63 -2.34 -17.14 -14.31
CA ILE A 63 -1.11 -16.41 -14.64
C ILE A 63 -1.44 -14.95 -15.01
N ASP A 64 -2.45 -14.72 -15.85
CA ASP A 64 -2.84 -13.37 -16.26
C ASP A 64 -3.28 -12.52 -15.06
N ALA A 65 -4.11 -13.09 -14.17
CA ALA A 65 -4.57 -12.39 -12.98
C ALA A 65 -3.41 -12.10 -11.99
N VAL A 66 -2.46 -13.03 -11.84
CA VAL A 66 -1.27 -12.84 -11.01
C VAL A 66 -0.34 -11.77 -11.59
N ARG A 67 -0.12 -11.79 -12.91
CA ARG A 67 0.64 -10.75 -13.59
C ARG A 67 0.02 -9.38 -13.36
N GLU A 68 -1.30 -9.28 -13.45
CA GLU A 68 -1.99 -8.02 -13.20
C GLU A 68 -1.90 -7.57 -11.73
N LEU A 69 -2.07 -8.48 -10.77
CA LEU A 69 -1.90 -8.19 -9.34
C LEU A 69 -0.53 -7.62 -9.03
N ALA A 70 0.52 -8.26 -9.54
CA ALA A 70 1.89 -7.82 -9.36
C ALA A 70 2.25 -6.63 -10.24
N GLY A 71 1.45 -6.27 -11.26
CA GLY A 71 1.75 -5.19 -12.19
C GLY A 71 2.50 -5.62 -13.46
N ALA A 72 2.89 -6.89 -13.61
CA ALA A 72 3.58 -7.44 -14.78
C ALA A 72 2.76 -7.55 -16.08
N HIS A 73 1.48 -7.19 -16.05
CA HIS A 73 0.61 -7.07 -17.23
C HIS A 73 0.98 -5.90 -18.17
N VAL A 74 1.74 -4.91 -17.70
CA VAL A 74 2.12 -3.73 -18.48
C VAL A 74 3.62 -3.73 -18.77
N ARG A 75 4.03 -2.95 -19.78
CA ARG A 75 5.43 -2.78 -20.14
C ARG A 75 6.06 -1.74 -19.23
N HIS A 76 6.86 -2.21 -18.29
CA HIS A 76 7.66 -1.36 -17.42
C HIS A 76 8.95 -0.97 -18.11
N ASN A 77 9.02 0.27 -18.58
CA ASN A 77 10.19 0.81 -19.27
C ASN A 77 10.81 1.93 -18.44
N ALA A 78 12.14 1.96 -18.34
CA ALA A 78 12.86 3.05 -17.71
C ALA A 78 13.33 4.04 -18.78
N TYR A 79 13.48 5.32 -18.44
CA TYR A 79 13.97 6.31 -19.40
C TYR A 79 15.47 6.09 -19.73
N PHE A 80 16.26 5.66 -18.77
CA PHE A 80 17.65 5.25 -19.01
C PHE A 80 17.74 3.74 -19.28
N VAL A 81 18.26 3.36 -20.44
CA VAL A 81 18.35 1.96 -20.91
C VAL A 81 19.17 1.05 -19.99
N ASP A 82 20.11 1.61 -19.23
CA ASP A 82 20.98 0.88 -18.31
C ASP A 82 20.50 0.92 -16.84
N PHE A 83 19.32 1.52 -16.57
CA PHE A 83 18.82 1.70 -15.20
C PHE A 83 18.77 0.37 -14.42
N PRO A 84 19.38 0.27 -13.22
CA PRO A 84 19.81 1.40 -12.39
C PRO A 84 21.27 1.84 -12.55
N ALA A 85 22.03 1.22 -13.45
CA ALA A 85 23.38 1.65 -13.74
C ALA A 85 23.37 2.95 -14.58
N ASN A 86 24.36 3.80 -14.34
CA ASN A 86 24.67 4.97 -15.18
C ASN A 86 23.53 5.99 -15.37
N VAL A 87 22.62 6.10 -14.38
CA VAL A 87 21.70 7.25 -14.32
C VAL A 87 22.54 8.52 -14.18
N PRO A 88 22.37 9.53 -15.07
CA PRO A 88 23.19 10.73 -15.03
C PRO A 88 23.10 11.47 -13.70
N ASP A 89 24.26 11.80 -13.14
CA ASP A 89 24.40 12.59 -11.92
C ASP A 89 25.14 13.92 -12.14
N THR A 90 25.52 14.25 -13.38
CA THR A 90 26.42 15.38 -13.67
C THR A 90 25.75 16.54 -14.42
N LEU A 91 26.25 17.75 -14.12
CA LEU A 91 25.99 18.96 -14.90
C LEU A 91 26.37 18.80 -16.39
N GLU A 92 27.36 17.94 -16.68
CA GLU A 92 27.85 17.66 -18.03
C GLU A 92 26.77 17.01 -18.91
N PHE A 93 25.98 16.08 -18.34
CA PHE A 93 24.86 15.49 -19.05
C PHE A 93 23.84 16.57 -19.44
N TRP A 94 23.44 17.42 -18.49
CA TRP A 94 22.48 18.50 -18.77
C TRP A 94 23.01 19.51 -19.78
N TRP A 95 24.30 19.83 -19.71
CA TRP A 95 24.96 20.65 -20.71
C TRP A 95 24.91 20.01 -22.10
N SER A 96 25.10 18.69 -22.20
CA SER A 96 25.00 17.97 -23.47
C SER A 96 23.59 18.03 -24.07
N CYS A 97 22.53 17.94 -23.24
CA CYS A 97 21.15 18.09 -23.68
C CYS A 97 20.88 19.49 -24.23
N VAL A 98 21.33 20.54 -23.53
CA VAL A 98 21.19 21.93 -23.98
C VAL A 98 21.99 22.18 -25.25
N ALA A 99 23.24 21.69 -25.32
CA ALA A 99 24.09 21.82 -26.50
C ALA A 99 23.48 21.10 -27.72
N GLY A 100 22.92 19.90 -27.53
CA GLY A 100 22.20 19.16 -28.56
C GLY A 100 20.96 19.89 -29.06
N ALA A 101 20.16 20.45 -28.15
CA ALA A 101 18.96 21.22 -28.50
C ALA A 101 19.28 22.54 -29.22
N LEU A 102 20.42 23.16 -28.93
CA LEU A 102 20.94 24.31 -29.67
C LEU A 102 21.50 23.92 -31.05
N ALA A 103 22.02 22.70 -31.20
CA ALA A 103 22.50 22.19 -32.47
C ALA A 103 21.35 21.83 -33.43
N ASP A 104 20.23 21.32 -32.91
CA ASP A 104 19.03 20.98 -33.68
C ASP A 104 18.28 22.23 -34.19
N GLU A 105 18.08 22.30 -35.50
CA GLU A 105 17.39 23.40 -36.18
C GLU A 105 15.95 23.59 -35.66
N ALA A 106 15.26 22.49 -35.28
CA ALA A 106 13.87 22.52 -34.85
C ALA A 106 13.68 23.12 -33.45
N THR A 107 14.63 22.89 -32.52
CA THR A 107 14.51 23.33 -31.12
C THR A 107 15.34 24.55 -30.77
N ARG A 108 16.34 24.90 -31.59
CA ARG A 108 17.32 25.97 -31.31
C ARG A 108 16.70 27.30 -30.91
N ALA A 109 15.64 27.73 -31.59
CA ALA A 109 15.00 29.02 -31.32
C ALA A 109 14.36 29.06 -29.92
N ALA A 110 13.58 28.03 -29.58
CA ALA A 110 12.93 27.90 -28.27
C ALA A 110 13.95 27.74 -27.14
N THR A 111 15.01 26.94 -27.34
CA THR A 111 16.06 26.78 -26.32
C THR A 111 16.81 28.09 -26.05
N ARG A 112 17.08 28.91 -27.07
CA ARG A 112 17.70 30.25 -26.88
C ARG A 112 16.82 31.20 -26.08
N GLU A 113 15.51 31.17 -26.31
CA GLU A 113 14.56 31.99 -25.57
C GLU A 113 14.57 31.62 -24.08
N GLN A 114 14.50 30.33 -23.76
CA GLN A 114 14.57 29.84 -22.37
C GLN A 114 15.88 30.24 -21.67
N LEU A 115 17.03 30.05 -22.36
CA LEU A 115 18.33 30.47 -21.84
C LEU A 115 18.36 31.97 -21.52
N SER A 116 17.74 32.81 -22.36
CA SER A 116 17.67 34.25 -22.13
C SER A 116 16.77 34.66 -20.96
N ALA A 117 15.78 33.82 -20.61
CA ALA A 117 14.92 34.00 -19.44
C ALA A 117 15.62 33.59 -18.11
N GLY A 118 16.84 33.02 -18.19
CA GLY A 118 17.64 32.62 -17.03
C GLY A 118 17.26 31.27 -16.41
N VAL A 119 16.25 30.58 -16.97
CA VAL A 119 15.81 29.24 -16.55
C VAL A 119 15.56 28.41 -17.80
N VAL A 120 16.19 27.25 -17.89
CA VAL A 120 15.94 26.29 -18.98
C VAL A 120 15.04 25.19 -18.46
N ASP A 121 13.92 24.99 -19.13
CA ASP A 121 13.12 23.79 -18.99
C ASP A 121 13.81 22.67 -19.77
N LEU A 122 14.22 21.62 -19.07
CA LEU A 122 14.96 20.50 -19.66
C LEU A 122 14.01 19.48 -20.31
N LEU A 123 12.72 19.49 -19.93
CA LEU A 123 11.69 18.56 -20.42
C LEU A 123 11.40 18.65 -21.93
N PRO A 124 11.37 19.83 -22.57
CA PRO A 124 11.15 19.94 -24.00
C PRO A 124 12.41 19.71 -24.85
N LEU A 125 13.57 19.41 -24.25
CA LEU A 125 14.79 19.19 -25.02
C LEU A 125 14.74 17.83 -25.75
N PRO A 126 15.19 17.72 -27.01
CA PRO A 126 15.02 16.49 -27.82
C PRO A 126 15.62 15.22 -27.19
N ALA A 127 16.66 15.39 -26.39
CA ALA A 127 17.40 14.31 -25.74
C ALA A 127 16.92 14.01 -24.30
N TYR A 128 15.77 14.57 -23.87
CA TYR A 128 15.21 14.40 -22.52
C TYR A 128 13.67 14.30 -22.54
N GLY A 129 13.05 13.52 -21.64
CA GLY A 129 11.59 13.43 -21.50
C GLY A 129 10.85 12.42 -22.42
N ARG A 130 11.58 11.68 -23.27
CA ARG A 130 11.08 10.58 -24.13
C ARG A 130 12.06 9.42 -24.28
N TYR A 131 11.57 8.19 -24.39
CA TYR A 131 12.43 7.00 -24.57
C TYR A 131 13.36 7.13 -25.78
N GLN A 132 14.65 6.93 -25.54
CA GLN A 132 15.69 6.88 -26.58
C GLN A 132 15.97 5.44 -27.02
N HIS A 133 15.18 4.49 -26.55
CA HIS A 133 15.30 3.06 -26.81
C HIS A 133 13.92 2.40 -26.87
N THR A 134 13.85 1.27 -27.56
CA THR A 134 12.70 0.38 -27.52
C THR A 134 12.74 -0.50 -26.26
N TYR A 135 11.57 -0.99 -25.84
CA TYR A 135 11.47 -1.95 -24.74
C TYR A 135 12.34 -3.20 -24.96
N ALA A 136 12.45 -3.67 -26.21
CA ALA A 136 13.25 -4.84 -26.56
C ALA A 136 14.75 -4.59 -26.40
N GLU A 137 15.24 -3.41 -26.77
CA GLU A 137 16.65 -3.01 -26.57
C GLU A 137 17.01 -2.92 -25.09
N MET A 138 16.13 -2.34 -24.28
CA MET A 138 16.31 -2.34 -22.82
C MET A 138 16.35 -3.76 -22.26
N LEU A 139 15.42 -4.64 -22.64
CA LEU A 139 15.46 -6.04 -22.17
C LEU A 139 16.75 -6.76 -22.57
N ALA A 140 17.25 -6.51 -23.78
CA ALA A 140 18.49 -7.10 -24.27
C ALA A 140 19.72 -6.61 -23.50
N ALA A 141 19.76 -5.31 -23.16
CA ALA A 141 20.82 -4.72 -22.33
C ALA A 141 20.87 -5.36 -20.93
N HIS A 142 19.71 -5.62 -20.32
CA HIS A 142 19.60 -6.21 -18.99
C HIS A 142 19.72 -7.74 -18.95
N GLY A 143 19.44 -8.41 -20.07
CA GLY A 143 19.48 -9.88 -20.18
C GLY A 143 20.85 -10.52 -19.90
N GLN A 144 21.92 -9.71 -19.85
CA GLN A 144 23.29 -10.17 -19.51
C GLN A 144 23.53 -10.35 -18.00
N LEU A 145 22.56 -10.02 -17.12
CA LEU A 145 22.73 -9.98 -15.65
C LEU A 145 21.67 -10.76 -14.86
N VAL A 146 21.57 -12.08 -15.03
CA VAL A 146 20.60 -12.91 -14.28
C VAL A 146 21.29 -13.97 -13.42
N ALA A 147 21.38 -13.71 -12.11
CA ALA A 147 21.48 -14.77 -11.10
C ALA A 147 20.81 -14.35 -9.78
N ALA A 148 20.14 -15.34 -9.19
CA ALA A 148 19.60 -15.42 -7.83
C ALA A 148 18.37 -14.54 -7.47
N ALA A 149 17.28 -15.24 -7.17
CA ALA A 149 16.10 -14.72 -6.47
C ALA A 149 15.97 -15.49 -5.15
N GLY A 150 15.93 -14.77 -4.03
CA GLY A 150 15.64 -15.32 -2.71
C GLY A 150 14.14 -15.37 -2.42
N ASP A 151 13.81 -16.05 -1.31
CA ASP A 151 12.47 -16.55 -1.00
C ASP A 151 11.52 -15.51 -0.39
N ARG A 152 10.48 -15.14 -1.15
CA ARG A 152 9.15 -14.88 -0.59
C ARG A 152 8.09 -15.18 -1.66
N VAL A 153 7.13 -16.03 -1.30
CA VAL A 153 6.15 -16.57 -2.25
C VAL A 153 4.75 -16.37 -1.67
N THR A 154 3.87 -15.70 -2.42
CA THR A 154 2.46 -15.53 -2.06
C THR A 154 1.66 -16.76 -2.46
N VAL A 155 0.87 -17.30 -1.53
CA VAL A 155 0.10 -18.53 -1.76
C VAL A 155 -1.30 -18.22 -2.33
N LEU A 156 -1.64 -18.85 -3.46
CA LEU A 156 -2.96 -18.84 -4.06
C LEU A 156 -3.80 -20.02 -3.55
N HIS A 157 -4.98 -19.72 -3.05
CA HIS A 157 -5.88 -20.70 -2.45
C HIS A 157 -6.95 -21.19 -3.43
N LEU A 158 -7.52 -22.37 -3.18
CA LEU A 158 -8.74 -22.78 -3.88
C LEU A 158 -9.93 -22.01 -3.32
N GLY A 159 -10.77 -21.46 -4.18
CA GLY A 159 -12.04 -20.81 -3.83
C GLY A 159 -13.25 -21.68 -4.15
N GLY A 160 -14.44 -21.20 -3.76
CA GLY A 160 -15.71 -21.81 -4.14
C GLY A 160 -16.06 -21.61 -5.63
N PRO A 161 -17.23 -22.09 -6.08
CA PRO A 161 -17.77 -21.80 -7.41
C PRO A 161 -17.73 -20.30 -7.72
N LEU A 162 -17.47 -19.93 -8.97
CA LEU A 162 -17.33 -18.53 -9.36
C LEU A 162 -18.49 -17.64 -8.90
N GLU A 163 -19.73 -18.09 -9.08
CA GLU A 163 -20.91 -17.34 -8.66
C GLU A 163 -20.94 -17.12 -7.14
N GLU A 164 -20.44 -18.08 -6.36
CA GLU A 164 -20.34 -17.96 -4.91
C GLU A 164 -19.20 -17.03 -4.48
N GLU A 165 -18.04 -17.09 -5.15
CA GLU A 165 -16.92 -16.19 -4.90
C GLU A 165 -17.26 -14.75 -5.30
N VAL A 166 -17.97 -14.54 -6.42
CA VAL A 166 -18.47 -13.23 -6.84
C VAL A 166 -19.57 -12.74 -5.91
N ARG A 167 -20.49 -13.62 -5.47
CA ARG A 167 -21.51 -13.27 -4.48
C ARG A 167 -20.90 -12.96 -3.12
N ALA A 168 -19.89 -13.72 -2.67
CA ALA A 168 -19.18 -13.49 -1.41
C ALA A 168 -18.36 -12.19 -1.47
N LEU A 169 -17.67 -11.93 -2.59
CA LEU A 169 -17.02 -10.66 -2.85
C LEU A 169 -18.05 -9.52 -2.89
N TYR A 170 -19.16 -9.70 -3.61
CA TYR A 170 -20.25 -8.73 -3.66
C TYR A 170 -20.84 -8.48 -2.29
N LEU A 171 -21.12 -9.50 -1.46
CA LEU A 171 -21.63 -9.35 -0.09
C LEU A 171 -20.57 -8.78 0.87
N ALA A 172 -19.28 -9.08 0.69
CA ALA A 172 -18.21 -8.43 1.43
C ALA A 172 -18.08 -6.93 1.07
N LEU A 173 -18.31 -6.60 -0.21
CA LEU A 173 -18.32 -5.24 -0.74
C LEU A 173 -19.64 -4.49 -0.43
N ALA A 174 -20.79 -5.18 -0.42
CA ALA A 174 -22.15 -4.65 -0.25
C ALA A 174 -22.62 -4.69 1.22
N GLY A 175 -22.10 -5.60 2.04
CA GLY A 175 -22.13 -5.56 3.50
C GLY A 175 -21.25 -4.46 4.08
N SER A 176 -20.62 -3.64 3.22
CA SER A 176 -20.04 -2.36 3.60
C SER A 176 -21.16 -1.42 4.08
N SER A 177 -21.27 -1.29 5.40
CA SER A 177 -22.23 -0.48 6.13
C SER A 177 -22.07 1.03 5.93
N THR A 178 -22.17 1.54 4.70
CA THR A 178 -22.44 2.98 4.49
C THR A 178 -23.11 3.30 3.16
N PRO A 179 -24.35 3.82 3.21
CA PRO A 179 -24.73 5.01 2.44
C PRO A 179 -24.90 6.27 3.29
N LEU A 180 -24.29 7.35 2.78
CA LEU A 180 -24.43 8.82 2.95
C LEU A 180 -24.63 9.49 4.32
N GLY A 181 -23.85 10.57 4.51
CA GLY A 181 -24.30 11.78 5.22
C GLY A 181 -23.34 12.32 6.28
N ASP A 182 -23.00 13.61 6.17
CA ASP A 182 -22.14 14.39 7.07
C ASP A 182 -22.83 14.82 8.39
N GLU A 183 -23.81 14.04 8.83
CA GLU A 183 -24.66 14.33 10.01
C GLU A 183 -24.22 13.57 11.28
N GLY A 184 -23.28 12.62 11.18
CA GLY A 184 -22.86 11.76 12.31
C GLY A 184 -21.82 12.35 13.27
N LEU A 185 -21.31 13.57 13.03
CA LEU A 185 -20.23 14.18 13.81
C LEU A 185 -20.51 15.61 14.28
N ARG A 186 -21.78 16.04 14.24
CA ARG A 186 -22.23 17.25 14.94
C ARG A 186 -22.84 16.89 16.28
N VAL A 187 -22.03 16.37 17.21
CA VAL A 187 -22.40 16.47 18.63
C VAL A 187 -22.26 17.95 19.01
N GLY A 188 -23.39 18.64 18.97
CA GLY A 188 -23.47 20.10 19.04
C GLY A 188 -22.94 20.70 20.34
N ARG A 189 -22.74 22.02 20.29
CA ARG A 189 -22.47 22.92 21.43
C ARG A 189 -23.29 22.67 22.72
N PRO A 190 -24.51 22.07 22.76
CA PRO A 190 -25.24 21.83 24.00
C PRO A 190 -24.59 20.81 24.95
N VAL A 191 -23.94 19.75 24.44
CA VAL A 191 -23.27 18.73 25.29
C VAL A 191 -22.06 19.34 26.02
N ARG A 192 -21.38 20.29 25.37
CA ARG A 192 -20.26 21.05 25.95
C ARG A 192 -20.66 21.94 27.12
N ARG A 193 -21.95 22.31 27.23
CA ARG A 193 -22.51 23.13 28.32
C ARG A 193 -22.96 22.29 29.52
N ALA A 194 -23.36 21.03 29.30
CA ALA A 194 -23.66 20.06 30.36
C ALA A 194 -22.40 19.48 31.04
N LEU A 195 -21.29 19.38 30.30
CA LEU A 195 -19.98 18.88 30.76
C LEU A 195 -19.31 19.71 31.87
N LEU A 196 -19.82 20.91 32.17
CA LEU A 196 -19.31 21.75 33.26
C LEU A 196 -19.90 21.39 34.63
N ALA A 197 -20.89 20.48 34.70
CA ALA A 197 -21.60 20.15 35.94
C ALA A 197 -21.33 18.72 36.49
N GLY A 198 -20.47 17.89 35.85
CA GLY A 198 -20.06 16.62 36.45
C GLY A 198 -19.38 15.67 35.47
N ARG A 199 -18.04 15.59 35.49
CA ARG A 199 -17.26 14.65 34.66
C ARG A 199 -17.66 13.19 34.92
N ASP A 200 -17.93 12.85 36.18
CA ASP A 200 -18.36 11.50 36.55
C ASP A 200 -19.73 11.12 35.95
N ALA A 201 -20.67 12.05 35.87
CA ALA A 201 -21.97 11.79 35.25
C ALA A 201 -21.83 11.48 33.74
N VAL A 202 -20.88 12.13 33.06
CA VAL A 202 -20.60 11.87 31.64
C VAL A 202 -19.90 10.53 31.43
N VAL A 203 -18.92 10.19 32.28
CA VAL A 203 -18.26 8.87 32.24
C VAL A 203 -19.26 7.74 32.52
N ALA A 204 -20.17 7.93 33.49
CA ALA A 204 -21.22 6.97 33.81
C ALA A 204 -22.21 6.81 32.64
N ALA A 205 -22.69 7.91 32.06
CA ALA A 205 -23.59 7.87 30.91
C ALA A 205 -22.93 7.22 29.68
N ALA A 206 -21.66 7.53 29.41
CA ALA A 206 -20.91 6.90 28.34
C ALA A 206 -20.81 5.39 28.56
N SER A 207 -20.48 4.95 29.79
CA SER A 207 -20.38 3.53 30.15
C SER A 207 -21.71 2.78 29.98
N GLN A 208 -22.84 3.43 30.26
CA GLN A 208 -24.17 2.85 30.03
C GLN A 208 -24.51 2.75 28.53
N ALA A 209 -24.08 3.72 27.73
CA ALA A 209 -24.35 3.77 26.29
C ALA A 209 -23.54 2.75 25.47
N VAL A 210 -22.40 2.28 26.00
CA VAL A 210 -21.50 1.32 25.33
C VAL A 210 -22.24 0.04 24.88
N ALA A 211 -23.15 -0.49 25.69
CA ALA A 211 -23.89 -1.71 25.36
C ALA A 211 -24.80 -1.57 24.12
N GLY A 212 -25.29 -0.35 23.82
CA GLY A 212 -26.18 -0.08 22.68
C GLY A 212 -25.45 0.35 21.40
N ALA A 213 -24.14 0.61 21.45
CA ALA A 213 -23.37 1.03 20.29
C ALA A 213 -22.92 -0.19 19.45
N SER A 214 -22.80 -0.04 18.13
CA SER A 214 -22.19 -1.07 17.26
C SER A 214 -20.70 -1.27 17.58
N GLY A 215 -20.15 -2.48 17.39
CA GLY A 215 -18.74 -2.73 17.71
C GLY A 215 -17.75 -1.86 16.93
N ARG A 216 -18.06 -1.47 15.68
CA ARG A 216 -17.25 -0.49 14.93
C ARG A 216 -17.17 0.86 15.63
N VAL A 217 -18.29 1.34 16.19
CA VAL A 217 -18.33 2.61 16.94
C VAL A 217 -17.53 2.47 18.23
N LEU A 218 -17.63 1.34 18.94
CA LEU A 218 -16.83 1.09 20.14
C LEU A 218 -15.33 1.17 19.83
N LEU A 219 -14.88 0.50 18.76
CA LEU A 219 -13.49 0.52 18.33
C LEU A 219 -13.04 1.91 17.86
N ALA A 220 -13.88 2.64 17.12
CA ALA A 220 -13.55 3.99 16.66
C ALA A 220 -13.44 4.99 17.82
N VAL A 221 -14.31 4.87 18.83
CA VAL A 221 -14.23 5.68 20.05
C VAL A 221 -13.02 5.27 20.89
N ARG A 222 -12.73 3.97 21.00
CA ARG A 222 -11.55 3.45 21.68
C ARG A 222 -10.25 3.95 21.04
N GLU A 223 -10.18 3.98 19.72
CA GLU A 223 -9.07 4.59 18.97
C GLU A 223 -8.97 6.10 19.25
N HIS A 224 -10.10 6.82 19.29
CA HIS A 224 -10.11 8.25 19.58
C HIS A 224 -9.45 8.61 20.91
N PHE A 225 -9.57 7.72 21.90
CA PHE A 225 -8.98 7.88 23.22
C PHE A 225 -7.50 7.48 23.31
N LEU A 226 -6.93 6.83 22.28
CA LEU A 226 -5.50 6.55 22.23
C LEU A 226 -4.68 7.85 22.30
N GLY A 227 -3.61 7.83 23.10
CA GLY A 227 -2.75 8.98 23.33
C GLY A 227 -3.40 10.20 24.02
N ARG A 228 -4.71 10.20 24.35
CA ARG A 228 -5.41 11.40 24.88
C ARG A 228 -5.00 11.82 26.29
N GLY A 229 -4.27 10.99 27.02
CA GLY A 229 -3.65 11.34 28.31
C GLY A 229 -2.33 12.12 28.17
N ARG A 230 -1.78 12.23 26.96
CA ARG A 230 -0.52 12.93 26.67
C ARG A 230 -0.80 14.28 25.98
N PRO A 231 0.15 15.24 26.02
CA PRO A 231 0.10 16.43 25.17
C PRO A 231 -0.16 16.03 23.71
N SER A 232 -1.02 16.77 23.01
CA SER A 232 -1.26 16.52 21.59
C SER A 232 -0.01 16.85 20.78
N SER A 233 0.14 16.18 19.63
CA SER A 233 0.94 16.71 18.53
C SER A 233 0.44 18.12 18.20
N ASP A 234 1.32 19.05 17.81
CA ASP A 234 0.90 20.43 17.49
C ASP A 234 -0.17 20.49 16.38
N THR A 235 -0.33 19.41 15.62
CA THR A 235 -1.24 19.29 14.47
C THR A 235 -2.12 18.05 14.58
N ARG A 236 -3.35 18.17 14.09
CA ARG A 236 -4.33 17.10 13.89
C ARG A 236 -4.69 17.00 12.42
N VAL A 237 -4.72 15.77 11.91
CA VAL A 237 -5.16 15.48 10.54
C VAL A 237 -6.56 14.89 10.49
N PHE A 238 -7.29 15.33 9.48
CA PHE A 238 -8.57 14.78 9.08
C PHE A 238 -8.45 14.31 7.64
N VAL A 239 -8.93 13.11 7.38
CA VAL A 239 -8.93 12.52 6.04
C VAL A 239 -10.33 12.08 5.72
N ASN A 240 -10.85 12.51 4.58
CA ASN A 240 -12.18 12.10 4.14
C ASN A 240 -12.17 10.66 3.57
N ARG A 241 -13.36 10.17 3.19
CA ARG A 241 -13.52 8.80 2.63
C ARG A 241 -12.76 8.57 1.33
N ARG A 242 -12.43 9.63 0.58
CA ARG A 242 -11.67 9.55 -0.66
C ARG A 242 -10.16 9.75 -0.45
N GLY A 243 -9.68 9.83 0.80
CA GLY A 243 -8.27 10.04 1.09
C GLY A 243 -7.81 11.51 1.06
N ALA A 244 -8.69 12.48 0.80
CA ALA A 244 -8.30 13.88 0.86
C ALA A 244 -8.00 14.29 2.30
N GLY A 245 -6.75 14.65 2.56
CA GLY A 245 -6.24 15.04 3.88
C GLY A 245 -6.18 16.56 4.07
N TRP A 246 -6.48 17.02 5.28
CA TRP A 246 -6.12 18.36 5.73
C TRP A 246 -5.67 18.35 7.19
N ALA A 247 -4.79 19.29 7.53
CA ALA A 247 -4.21 19.47 8.86
C ALA A 247 -4.71 20.76 9.52
N THR A 248 -4.76 20.77 10.85
CA THR A 248 -5.05 21.95 11.67
C THR A 248 -4.39 21.84 13.03
N GLY A 249 -4.17 22.96 13.73
CA GLY A 249 -3.56 22.93 15.07
C GLY A 249 -4.38 22.12 16.08
N ASP A 250 -3.72 21.26 16.87
CA ASP A 250 -4.39 20.53 17.95
C ASP A 250 -4.23 21.26 19.29
N ASN A 251 -5.27 22.01 19.66
CA ASN A 251 -5.32 22.76 20.92
C ASN A 251 -6.04 22.00 22.05
N ARG A 252 -6.26 20.68 21.90
CA ARG A 252 -7.01 19.90 22.89
C ARG A 252 -6.14 19.59 24.10
N ARG A 253 -6.56 20.06 25.28
CA ARG A 253 -5.94 19.66 26.54
C ARG A 253 -5.97 18.13 26.71
N PRO A 254 -4.92 17.53 27.31
CA PRO A 254 -4.94 16.13 27.71
C PRO A 254 -6.12 15.85 28.64
N LEU A 255 -6.68 14.65 28.50
CA LEU A 255 -7.69 14.16 29.43
C LEU A 255 -7.00 13.66 30.72
N PRO A 256 -7.60 13.88 31.91
CA PRO A 256 -7.07 13.29 33.12
C PRO A 256 -7.08 11.76 33.03
N VAL A 257 -5.99 11.15 33.47
CA VAL A 257 -5.76 9.70 33.36
C VAL A 257 -6.87 8.86 34.01
N PRO A 258 -7.37 9.17 35.23
CA PRO A 258 -8.39 8.34 35.88
C PRO A 258 -9.73 8.29 35.11
N GLU A 259 -10.16 9.40 34.52
CA GLU A 259 -11.36 9.45 33.67
C GLU A 259 -11.15 8.69 32.36
N LEU A 260 -9.95 8.80 31.78
CA LEU A 260 -9.60 8.11 30.54
C LEU A 260 -9.63 6.59 30.75
N GLU A 261 -8.96 6.09 31.80
CA GLU A 261 -8.91 4.68 32.16
C GLU A 261 -10.31 4.10 32.36
N ARG A 262 -11.15 4.77 33.17
CA ARG A 262 -12.55 4.35 33.39
C ARG A 262 -13.34 4.18 32.09
N VAL A 263 -13.20 5.12 31.15
CA VAL A 263 -13.91 5.06 29.86
C VAL A 263 -13.32 3.96 28.97
N THR A 264 -11.99 3.85 28.88
CA THR A 264 -11.35 2.82 28.06
C THR A 264 -11.60 1.42 28.58
N ASP A 265 -11.66 1.23 29.90
CA ASP A 265 -11.96 -0.05 30.53
C ASP A 265 -13.40 -0.47 30.27
N ALA A 266 -14.36 0.46 30.33
CA ALA A 266 -15.74 0.20 29.98
C ALA A 266 -15.89 -0.21 28.50
N LEU A 267 -15.17 0.47 27.59
CA LEU A 267 -15.13 0.12 26.17
C LEU A 267 -14.50 -1.26 25.95
N ASP A 268 -13.35 -1.51 26.57
CA ASP A 268 -12.60 -2.75 26.40
C ASP A 268 -13.37 -3.94 27.00
N ALA A 269 -14.06 -3.77 28.13
CA ALA A 269 -14.93 -4.79 28.71
C ALA A 269 -16.08 -5.18 27.78
N GLU A 270 -16.73 -4.20 27.14
CA GLU A 270 -17.77 -4.49 26.16
C GLU A 270 -17.21 -5.10 24.87
N ILE A 271 -16.06 -4.65 24.39
CA ILE A 271 -15.37 -5.25 23.25
C ILE A 271 -15.07 -6.72 23.56
N VAL A 272 -14.50 -7.03 24.72
CA VAL A 272 -14.24 -8.41 25.18
C VAL A 272 -15.52 -9.24 25.25
N ARG A 273 -16.65 -8.66 25.70
CA ARG A 273 -17.94 -9.37 25.75
C ARG A 273 -18.41 -9.82 24.37
N ARG A 274 -18.04 -9.10 23.31
CA ARG A 274 -18.46 -9.38 21.93
C ARG A 274 -17.42 -10.10 21.09
N LEU A 275 -16.15 -10.09 21.51
CA LEU A 275 -15.09 -10.80 20.81
C LEU A 275 -15.27 -12.32 20.95
N PRO A 276 -14.90 -13.11 19.93
CA PRO A 276 -14.92 -14.56 20.03
C PRO A 276 -13.94 -15.06 21.10
N ARG A 277 -14.24 -16.23 21.65
CA ARG A 277 -13.42 -16.95 22.65
C ARG A 277 -12.86 -18.24 22.04
N PRO A 278 -11.82 -18.16 21.22
CA PRO A 278 -11.23 -19.36 20.62
C PRO A 278 -10.49 -20.16 21.69
N GLU A 279 -10.60 -21.50 21.66
CA GLU A 279 -9.76 -22.36 22.50
C GLU A 279 -8.28 -22.25 22.12
N GLN A 280 -7.99 -22.17 20.82
CA GLN A 280 -6.64 -21.99 20.28
C GLN A 280 -6.61 -20.80 19.33
N LEU A 281 -5.77 -19.81 19.65
CA LEU A 281 -5.53 -18.62 18.85
C LEU A 281 -4.09 -18.68 18.32
N LEU A 282 -3.93 -18.77 17.00
CA LEU A 282 -2.64 -18.76 16.32
C LEU A 282 -2.45 -17.42 15.61
N ILE A 283 -1.39 -16.69 15.93
CA ILE A 283 -1.19 -15.31 15.47
C ILE A 283 0.11 -15.20 14.68
N ASP A 284 0.02 -14.78 13.43
CA ASP A 284 1.16 -14.34 12.64
C ASP A 284 1.65 -12.97 13.15
N PRO A 285 2.93 -12.82 13.56
CA PRO A 285 3.48 -11.56 14.02
C PRO A 285 3.32 -10.39 13.04
N ASP A 286 3.37 -10.64 11.72
CA ASP A 286 3.26 -9.61 10.68
C ASP A 286 1.87 -8.94 10.68
N MET A 287 0.85 -9.59 11.25
CA MET A 287 -0.52 -9.08 11.29
C MET A 287 -0.76 -8.13 12.48
N LEU A 288 0.09 -8.13 13.50
CA LEU A 288 -0.17 -7.43 14.77
C LEU A 288 -0.25 -5.90 14.60
N ASP A 289 0.56 -5.34 13.71
CA ASP A 289 0.63 -3.89 13.48
C ASP A 289 -0.23 -3.43 12.29
N VAL A 290 -1.09 -4.31 11.77
CA VAL A 290 -2.15 -3.96 10.82
C VAL A 290 -3.26 -3.19 11.55
N ALA A 291 -3.58 -2.00 11.06
CA ALA A 291 -4.63 -1.16 11.62
C ALA A 291 -6.02 -1.75 11.30
N LEU A 292 -6.96 -1.60 12.23
CA LEU A 292 -8.33 -2.02 12.00
C LEU A 292 -9.00 -1.10 10.96
N PRO A 293 -9.83 -1.62 10.05
CA PRO A 293 -10.45 -0.85 8.97
C PRO A 293 -11.65 -0.02 9.48
N LEU A 294 -11.43 0.86 10.45
CA LEU A 294 -12.47 1.62 11.15
C LEU A 294 -12.99 2.80 10.33
N SER A 295 -12.10 3.46 9.57
CA SER A 295 -12.47 4.50 8.61
C SER A 295 -12.96 3.85 7.31
N GLY A 296 -14.23 4.04 6.97
CA GLY A 296 -14.86 3.42 5.81
C GLY A 296 -14.04 3.59 4.52
N ARG A 297 -13.81 2.45 3.83
CA ARG A 297 -13.24 2.28 2.48
C ARG A 297 -12.04 3.16 2.12
N ALA A 298 -11.12 3.38 3.06
CA ALA A 298 -9.82 3.99 2.78
C ALA A 298 -8.72 2.95 2.46
N THR A 299 -9.08 1.74 2.04
CA THR A 299 -8.16 0.84 1.37
C THR A 299 -8.41 0.98 -0.12
N THR A 300 -7.51 1.69 -0.78
CA THR A 300 -7.42 1.67 -2.23
C THR A 300 -7.29 0.23 -2.71
N SER A 301 -7.87 -0.08 -3.87
CA SER A 301 -7.79 -1.44 -4.39
C SER A 301 -6.34 -1.74 -4.81
N GLY A 302 -5.88 -2.98 -4.58
CA GLY A 302 -4.50 -3.32 -4.90
C GLY A 302 -3.94 -4.53 -4.18
N PHE A 303 -2.79 -4.99 -4.67
CA PHE A 303 -1.99 -6.06 -4.07
C PHE A 303 -1.20 -5.51 -2.87
N GLY A 304 -1.20 -6.24 -1.74
CA GLY A 304 -0.46 -5.82 -0.54
C GLY A 304 -0.91 -4.51 0.10
N VAL A 305 -2.13 -4.03 -0.20
CA VAL A 305 -2.66 -2.77 0.34
C VAL A 305 -3.29 -3.00 1.72
N LEU A 306 -2.75 -2.33 2.74
CA LEU A 306 -3.26 -2.38 4.11
C LEU A 306 -4.05 -1.11 4.48
N PRO A 307 -4.92 -1.17 5.51
CA PRO A 307 -5.62 0.02 6.02
C PRO A 307 -4.66 1.12 6.45
N ARG A 308 -5.09 2.38 6.33
CA ARG A 308 -4.30 3.53 6.79
C ARG A 308 -3.88 3.36 8.25
N GLY A 309 -2.61 3.65 8.53
CA GLY A 309 -2.01 3.51 9.86
C GLY A 309 -1.38 2.15 10.10
N SER A 310 -1.67 1.14 9.27
CA SER A 310 -0.99 -0.16 9.31
C SER A 310 0.50 0.01 9.09
N GLN A 311 1.28 -0.85 9.72
CA GLN A 311 2.72 -0.94 9.52
C GLN A 311 3.12 -2.35 9.11
N SER A 312 4.11 -2.45 8.22
CA SER A 312 4.78 -3.71 7.90
C SER A 312 6.30 -3.55 7.98
N PRO A 313 7.05 -4.59 8.35
CA PRO A 313 8.50 -4.58 8.23
C PRO A 313 8.94 -4.39 6.78
N VAL A 314 10.14 -3.84 6.60
CA VAL A 314 10.76 -3.59 5.31
C VAL A 314 12.16 -4.19 5.35
N ASP A 315 12.23 -5.46 4.95
CA ASP A 315 13.45 -6.25 4.95
C ASP A 315 14.03 -6.32 3.52
N GLY A 316 15.29 -5.90 3.37
CA GLY A 316 16.01 -5.92 2.10
C GLY A 316 17.02 -4.79 2.00
N ASP A 317 17.95 -4.89 1.04
CA ASP A 317 18.98 -3.88 0.85
C ASP A 317 18.50 -2.67 0.05
N LEU A 318 17.67 -2.93 -0.96
CA LEU A 318 17.20 -1.95 -1.94
C LEU A 318 15.68 -1.81 -1.90
N LEU A 319 15.23 -0.58 -1.66
CA LEU A 319 13.84 -0.18 -1.76
C LEU A 319 13.60 0.47 -3.13
N ARG A 320 12.74 -0.13 -3.96
CA ARG A 320 12.34 0.44 -5.27
C ARG A 320 10.89 0.90 -5.22
N PHE A 321 10.64 2.18 -5.47
CA PHE A 321 9.32 2.69 -5.79
C PHE A 321 9.05 2.58 -7.28
N PHE A 322 7.79 2.44 -7.65
CA PHE A 322 7.36 2.56 -9.03
C PHE A 322 5.99 3.22 -9.14
N VAL A 323 5.80 3.97 -10.22
CA VAL A 323 4.49 4.43 -10.69
C VAL A 323 4.29 3.93 -12.11
N TYR A 324 3.06 3.61 -12.47
CA TYR A 324 2.63 3.44 -13.85
C TYR A 324 1.39 4.28 -14.10
N TRP A 325 1.29 4.85 -15.29
CA TRP A 325 0.06 5.45 -15.78
C TRP A 325 -0.08 5.25 -17.29
N LYS A 326 -1.32 5.28 -17.76
CA LYS A 326 -1.69 5.30 -19.17
C LYS A 326 -2.73 6.39 -19.36
N GLN A 327 -2.40 7.38 -20.18
CA GLN A 327 -3.28 8.51 -20.46
C GLN A 327 -4.50 8.05 -21.27
N ALA A 328 -5.65 8.69 -21.10
CA ALA A 328 -6.88 8.29 -21.82
C ALA A 328 -7.14 9.17 -23.05
N GLN A 329 -7.07 10.49 -22.89
CA GLN A 329 -7.48 11.45 -23.92
C GLN A 329 -6.43 12.55 -24.15
N GLU A 330 -5.80 13.03 -23.09
CA GLU A 330 -4.85 14.14 -23.15
C GLU A 330 -3.43 13.68 -22.82
N ARG A 331 -2.43 14.48 -23.19
CA ARG A 331 -1.05 14.24 -22.74
C ARG A 331 -1.00 14.39 -21.23
N THR A 332 -0.64 13.31 -20.54
CA THR A 332 -0.64 13.27 -19.07
C THR A 332 0.73 12.88 -18.54
N ASP A 333 1.14 13.62 -17.52
CA ASP A 333 2.50 13.62 -16.97
C ASP A 333 2.42 13.41 -15.46
N PHE A 334 2.81 12.21 -15.01
CA PHE A 334 2.84 11.84 -13.61
C PHE A 334 4.29 11.71 -13.15
N ASP A 335 4.68 12.52 -12.17
CA ASP A 335 6.01 12.52 -11.60
C ASP A 335 6.08 11.61 -10.36
N LEU A 336 7.03 10.67 -10.35
CA LEU A 336 7.45 9.99 -9.14
C LEU A 336 8.47 10.84 -8.37
N SER A 337 8.34 10.85 -7.05
CA SER A 337 9.31 11.52 -6.19
C SER A 337 9.44 10.78 -4.86
N ALA A 338 10.58 10.95 -4.19
CA ALA A 338 10.81 10.46 -2.85
C ALA A 338 11.42 11.56 -1.99
N GLN A 339 10.69 12.01 -0.96
CA GLN A 339 11.18 13.01 -0.02
C GLN A 339 11.82 12.32 1.19
N LEU A 340 13.02 12.77 1.58
CA LEU A 340 13.75 12.27 2.74
C LEU A 340 13.67 13.30 3.87
N LEU A 341 13.23 12.86 5.06
CA LEU A 341 13.04 13.75 6.21
C LEU A 341 13.85 13.29 7.42
N ASP A 342 14.35 14.24 8.22
CA ASP A 342 14.93 13.95 9.54
C ASP A 342 13.86 13.63 10.59
N ALA A 343 14.29 13.33 11.82
CA ALA A 343 13.39 13.00 12.93
C ALA A 343 12.47 14.16 13.34
N ASP A 344 12.82 15.40 12.98
CA ASP A 344 12.01 16.60 13.20
C ASP A 344 11.12 16.91 11.99
N TYR A 345 11.02 16.00 11.02
CA TYR A 345 10.24 16.15 9.77
C TYR A 345 10.74 17.27 8.84
N ARG A 346 11.99 17.74 9.01
CA ARG A 346 12.60 18.68 8.07
C ARG A 346 13.13 17.92 6.86
N THR A 347 12.99 18.52 5.67
CA THR A 347 13.53 17.92 4.44
C THR A 347 15.04 17.97 4.45
N VAL A 348 15.66 16.79 4.34
CA VAL A 348 17.11 16.66 4.21
C VAL A 348 17.55 16.43 2.76
N ALA A 349 16.69 15.81 1.94
CA ALA A 349 16.86 15.66 0.50
C ALA A 349 15.58 15.15 -0.16
N TRP A 350 15.63 15.00 -1.47
CA TRP A 350 14.63 14.32 -2.26
C TRP A 350 15.26 13.70 -3.52
N LEU A 351 14.55 12.76 -4.13
CA LEU A 351 14.75 12.33 -5.52
C LEU A 351 13.49 12.64 -6.33
N SER A 352 13.69 13.09 -7.56
CA SER A 352 12.65 13.45 -8.54
C SER A 352 13.32 13.63 -9.90
N TYR A 353 12.54 13.93 -10.94
CA TYR A 353 13.07 14.30 -12.25
C TYR A 353 14.09 15.47 -12.23
N THR A 354 13.96 16.39 -11.27
CA THR A 354 14.89 17.52 -11.04
C THR A 354 16.17 17.14 -10.28
N GLN A 355 16.20 15.96 -9.65
CA GLN A 355 17.31 15.45 -8.84
C GLN A 355 17.38 13.93 -8.98
N LEU A 356 17.97 13.47 -10.09
CA LEU A 356 17.96 12.07 -10.49
C LEU A 356 18.78 11.14 -9.58
N THR A 357 19.79 11.67 -8.88
CA THR A 357 20.60 10.89 -7.95
C THR A 357 20.80 11.63 -6.64
N GLN A 358 20.75 10.89 -5.53
CA GLN A 358 21.01 11.40 -4.18
C GLN A 358 21.11 10.24 -3.18
N TYR A 359 21.99 10.30 -2.17
CA TYR A 359 22.12 9.27 -1.11
C TYR A 359 22.24 7.82 -1.60
N GLU A 360 23.01 7.55 -2.66
CA GLU A 360 23.07 6.22 -3.31
C GLU A 360 21.67 5.70 -3.69
N GLY A 361 20.83 6.62 -4.16
CA GLY A 361 19.56 6.36 -4.80
C GLY A 361 19.52 6.98 -6.19
N GLU A 362 18.69 6.40 -7.04
CA GLU A 362 18.60 6.71 -8.46
C GLU A 362 17.13 6.78 -8.92
N HIS A 363 16.79 7.83 -9.65
CA HIS A 363 15.54 7.97 -10.39
C HIS A 363 15.71 7.41 -11.80
N SER A 364 14.69 6.76 -12.36
CA SER A 364 14.75 6.18 -13.70
C SER A 364 14.78 7.17 -14.85
N GLY A 365 14.82 8.48 -14.56
CA GLY A 365 14.51 9.57 -15.50
C GLY A 365 13.03 9.91 -15.53
N ASP A 366 12.69 10.87 -16.40
CA ASP A 366 11.39 11.54 -16.47
C ASP A 366 10.65 11.17 -17.76
N ILE A 367 9.41 10.75 -17.64
CA ILE A 367 8.53 10.47 -18.78
C ILE A 367 7.31 11.37 -18.71
N THR A 368 7.11 12.15 -19.75
CA THR A 368 6.15 13.25 -19.71
C THR A 368 4.84 12.98 -20.48
N GLU A 369 4.73 11.81 -21.13
CA GLU A 369 3.53 11.34 -21.84
C GLU A 369 3.45 9.80 -21.86
N ALA A 370 2.23 9.25 -21.81
CA ALA A 370 1.99 7.82 -21.66
C ALA A 370 0.81 7.27 -22.50
N PRO A 371 0.78 7.47 -23.84
CA PRO A 371 -0.31 6.97 -24.70
C PRO A 371 -0.45 5.44 -24.65
N ASP A 372 0.69 4.73 -24.58
CA ASP A 372 0.74 3.26 -24.48
C ASP A 372 1.11 2.78 -23.06
N GLY A 373 1.05 3.69 -22.08
CA GLY A 373 1.52 3.46 -20.72
C GLY A 373 2.99 3.83 -20.51
N ALA A 374 3.32 4.33 -19.32
CA ALA A 374 4.66 4.72 -18.90
C ALA A 374 4.92 4.30 -17.46
N SER A 375 6.20 4.18 -17.08
CA SER A 375 6.56 3.90 -15.69
C SER A 375 7.80 4.66 -15.26
N GLU A 376 7.79 5.14 -14.02
CA GLU A 376 8.98 5.68 -13.38
C GLU A 376 9.33 4.86 -12.14
N PHE A 377 10.61 4.84 -11.80
CA PHE A 377 11.19 4.10 -10.70
C PHE A 377 12.12 4.99 -9.88
N ILE A 378 12.13 4.77 -8.56
CA ILE A 378 13.14 5.32 -7.67
C ILE A 378 13.75 4.18 -6.87
N ASN A 379 15.07 4.05 -6.91
CA ASN A 379 15.84 3.14 -6.07
C ASN A 379 16.44 3.88 -4.89
N LEU A 380 16.42 3.24 -3.73
CA LEU A 380 17.05 3.72 -2.51
C LEU A 380 17.74 2.56 -1.80
N ARG A 381 19.05 2.70 -1.57
CA ARG A 381 19.78 1.78 -0.69
C ARG A 381 19.49 2.12 0.77
N LEU A 382 18.71 1.29 1.46
CA LEU A 382 18.24 1.58 2.82
C LEU A 382 19.38 1.79 3.82
N ALA A 383 20.53 1.12 3.62
CA ALA A 383 21.73 1.29 4.44
C ALA A 383 22.41 2.66 4.28
N ALA A 384 22.30 3.29 3.10
CA ALA A 384 22.88 4.61 2.81
C ALA A 384 21.98 5.76 3.29
N VAL A 385 20.67 5.50 3.44
CA VAL A 385 19.72 6.52 3.90
C VAL A 385 19.93 6.83 5.38
N ARG A 386 20.31 8.09 5.64
CA ARG A 386 20.49 8.64 7.00
C ARG A 386 19.25 9.35 7.54
N ALA A 387 18.24 9.56 6.69
CA ALA A 387 16.96 10.13 7.05
C ALA A 387 16.18 9.22 8.01
N ALA A 388 15.26 9.82 8.79
CA ALA A 388 14.32 9.09 9.64
C ALA A 388 13.08 8.62 8.88
N PHE A 389 12.74 9.35 7.79
CA PHE A 389 11.59 9.03 6.96
C PHE A 389 11.92 9.09 5.47
N ILE A 390 11.31 8.20 4.70
CA ILE A 390 11.26 8.25 3.23
C ILE A 390 9.78 8.31 2.83
N VAL A 391 9.40 9.31 2.03
CA VAL A 391 8.01 9.55 1.65
C VAL A 391 7.91 9.55 0.12
N PRO A 392 7.53 8.42 -0.51
CA PRO A 392 7.21 8.42 -1.92
C PRO A 392 5.95 9.25 -2.19
N GLN A 393 5.96 10.02 -3.26
CA GLN A 393 4.85 10.84 -3.71
C GLN A 393 4.71 10.74 -5.22
N VAL A 394 3.47 10.69 -5.69
CA VAL A 394 3.16 10.79 -7.12
C VAL A 394 2.44 12.11 -7.37
N HIS A 395 2.98 12.96 -8.22
CA HIS A 395 2.39 14.24 -8.59
C HIS A 395 1.80 14.17 -9.99
N ILE A 396 0.69 14.87 -10.20
CA ILE A 396 0.17 15.15 -11.53
C ILE A 396 0.82 16.45 -11.97
N TYR A 397 1.91 16.36 -12.74
CA TYR A 397 2.58 17.54 -13.27
C TYR A 397 1.66 18.26 -14.26
N SER A 398 1.06 17.52 -15.20
CA SER A 398 0.12 18.07 -16.17
C SER A 398 -0.85 17.01 -16.70
N GLY A 399 -1.96 17.46 -17.29
CA GLY A 399 -2.96 16.57 -17.90
C GLY A 399 -4.01 16.04 -16.92
N GLU A 400 -4.39 14.79 -17.16
CA GLU A 400 -5.54 14.11 -16.55
C GLU A 400 -5.33 13.82 -15.06
N GLY A 401 -6.43 13.83 -14.30
CA GLY A 401 -6.50 13.41 -12.91
C GLY A 401 -6.29 11.91 -12.70
N PHE A 402 -6.03 11.50 -11.45
CA PHE A 402 -5.93 10.08 -11.06
C PHE A 402 -7.20 9.27 -11.41
N ASP A 403 -8.38 9.90 -11.38
CA ASP A 403 -9.66 9.26 -11.73
C ASP A 403 -9.97 9.33 -13.25
N GLU A 404 -9.18 10.07 -14.03
CA GLU A 404 -9.43 10.38 -15.44
C GLU A 404 -8.54 9.55 -16.39
N VAL A 405 -7.28 9.29 -16.01
CA VAL A 405 -6.37 8.41 -16.76
C VAL A 405 -6.93 6.99 -16.90
N GLU A 406 -6.65 6.33 -18.03
CA GLU A 406 -7.14 4.98 -18.33
C GLU A 406 -6.70 4.01 -17.24
N GLU A 407 -5.41 4.03 -16.91
CA GLU A 407 -4.82 3.19 -15.88
C GLU A 407 -3.82 4.00 -15.05
N SER A 408 -3.79 3.81 -13.74
CA SER A 408 -2.68 4.29 -12.93
C SER A 408 -2.55 3.51 -11.61
N PHE A 409 -1.30 3.27 -11.21
CA PHE A 409 -0.98 2.62 -9.95
C PHE A 409 0.41 3.00 -9.46
N PHE A 410 0.59 2.88 -8.15
CA PHE A 410 1.87 3.04 -7.45
C PHE A 410 2.19 1.75 -6.70
N GLY A 411 3.46 1.43 -6.57
CA GLY A 411 3.89 0.34 -5.70
C GLY A 411 5.32 0.45 -5.22
N PHE A 412 5.72 -0.53 -4.41
CA PHE A 412 7.11 -0.69 -4.01
C PHE A 412 7.56 -2.15 -4.04
N MET A 413 8.86 -2.33 -4.23
CA MET A 413 9.57 -3.61 -4.24
C MET A 413 10.70 -3.60 -3.23
N LEU A 414 11.06 -4.79 -2.75
CA LEU A 414 12.27 -5.01 -1.96
C LEU A 414 13.17 -5.97 -2.73
N ARG A 415 14.43 -5.56 -2.90
CA ARG A 415 15.40 -6.30 -3.72
C ARG A 415 16.73 -6.45 -2.97
N ASP A 416 17.44 -7.50 -3.32
CA ASP A 416 18.82 -7.74 -2.90
C ASP A 416 19.81 -7.20 -3.94
N ARG A 417 21.04 -6.88 -3.51
CA ARG A 417 22.08 -6.31 -4.40
C ARG A 417 22.37 -7.15 -5.65
N GLU A 418 22.19 -8.47 -5.55
CA GLU A 418 22.46 -9.43 -6.62
C GLU A 418 21.33 -9.47 -7.68
N GLN A 419 20.15 -8.93 -7.38
CA GLN A 419 18.97 -8.98 -8.25
C GLN A 419 18.99 -7.88 -9.32
N GLN A 420 19.98 -7.88 -10.23
CA GLN A 420 20.19 -6.82 -11.25
C GLN A 420 19.50 -7.08 -12.62
N GLY A 421 18.58 -8.04 -12.73
CA GLY A 421 18.18 -8.57 -14.05
C GLY A 421 17.08 -7.84 -14.84
N GLN A 422 16.18 -7.08 -14.21
CA GLN A 422 15.11 -6.33 -14.93
C GLN A 422 14.74 -5.02 -14.20
N PRO A 423 14.34 -3.95 -14.94
CA PRO A 423 13.77 -2.73 -14.35
C PRO A 423 12.51 -2.99 -13.51
N PHE A 424 11.75 -4.03 -13.84
CA PHE A 424 10.60 -4.46 -13.06
C PHE A 424 10.62 -5.97 -12.86
N GLU A 425 10.40 -6.42 -11.62
CA GLU A 425 10.40 -7.85 -11.30
C GLU A 425 9.26 -8.19 -10.36
N ALA A 426 8.23 -8.84 -10.92
CA ALA A 426 6.95 -9.08 -10.25
C ALA A 426 7.08 -9.72 -8.86
N ARG A 427 8.00 -10.68 -8.70
CA ARG A 427 8.22 -11.42 -7.45
C ARG A 427 8.72 -10.54 -6.29
N THR A 428 9.31 -9.39 -6.61
CA THR A 428 9.86 -8.46 -5.61
C THR A 428 8.85 -7.42 -5.15
N VAL A 429 7.69 -7.35 -5.81
CA VAL A 429 6.61 -6.41 -5.48
C VAL A 429 6.04 -6.78 -4.12
N ARG A 430 6.04 -5.82 -3.20
CA ARG A 430 5.42 -5.96 -1.87
C ARG A 430 4.04 -5.35 -1.82
N MET A 431 3.82 -4.29 -2.60
CA MET A 431 2.56 -3.60 -2.67
C MET A 431 2.40 -2.94 -4.04
N LYS A 432 1.17 -2.97 -4.57
CA LYS A 432 0.70 -2.24 -5.74
C LYS A 432 -0.70 -1.72 -5.45
N SER A 433 -0.86 -0.42 -5.27
CA SER A 433 -2.17 0.25 -5.14
C SER A 433 -2.52 0.96 -6.43
N GLU A 434 -3.77 0.83 -6.85
CA GLU A 434 -4.33 1.76 -7.83
C GLU A 434 -4.19 3.20 -7.34
N LEU A 435 -4.06 4.15 -8.25
CA LEU A 435 -4.09 5.58 -7.93
C LEU A 435 -5.42 6.14 -8.41
N ARG A 436 -6.43 6.03 -7.55
CA ARG A 436 -7.78 6.57 -7.79
C ARG A 436 -8.15 7.44 -6.60
N GLY A 437 -8.17 8.75 -6.80
CA GLY A 437 -8.43 9.68 -5.73
C GLY A 437 -8.39 11.16 -6.10
N PRO A 438 -8.93 12.01 -5.22
CA PRO A 438 -9.12 13.42 -5.49
C PRO A 438 -7.84 14.20 -5.19
N GLY A 439 -7.35 14.98 -6.14
CA GLY A 439 -6.22 15.87 -5.91
C GLY A 439 -5.24 15.85 -7.06
N ARG A 440 -4.06 16.40 -6.79
CA ARG A 440 -2.95 16.52 -7.76
C ARG A 440 -1.64 15.91 -7.22
N ALA A 441 -1.66 15.37 -6.01
CA ALA A 441 -0.57 14.58 -5.46
C ALA A 441 -1.11 13.44 -4.60
N SER A 442 -0.42 12.30 -4.62
CA SER A 442 -0.71 11.12 -3.80
C SER A 442 0.46 10.80 -2.89
N LEU A 443 0.19 10.59 -1.60
CA LEU A 443 1.14 10.09 -0.60
C LEU A 443 0.61 8.72 -0.13
N PRO A 444 1.00 7.62 -0.80
CA PRO A 444 0.49 6.29 -0.50
C PRO A 444 1.07 5.73 0.81
N LEU A 445 2.37 5.96 1.05
CA LEU A 445 3.15 5.34 2.12
C LEU A 445 4.13 6.35 2.73
N ALA A 446 4.59 6.03 3.93
CA ALA A 446 5.86 6.52 4.44
C ALA A 446 6.66 5.38 5.03
N PHE A 447 7.96 5.38 4.81
CA PHE A 447 8.89 4.44 5.40
C PHE A 447 9.48 5.14 6.62
N VAL A 448 9.33 4.51 7.78
CA VAL A 448 9.72 5.04 9.08
C VAL A 448 10.86 4.20 9.61
N ARG A 449 11.97 4.85 9.97
CA ARG A 449 13.06 4.17 10.67
C ARG A 449 12.74 4.10 12.16
N GLY A 450 12.64 2.89 12.68
CA GLY A 450 12.43 2.66 14.10
C GLY A 450 13.66 2.98 14.93
N ARG A 451 13.49 3.02 16.26
CA ARG A 451 14.61 3.20 17.20
C ARG A 451 15.57 2.01 17.22
N ASP A 452 15.09 0.86 16.79
CA ASP A 452 15.85 -0.36 16.52
C ASP A 452 16.69 -0.27 15.24
N GLY A 453 16.54 0.79 14.45
CA GLY A 453 17.25 0.98 13.18
C GLY A 453 16.53 0.36 11.98
N GLU A 454 15.52 -0.47 12.23
CA GLU A 454 14.73 -1.20 11.23
C GLU A 454 13.71 -0.31 10.53
N TRP A 455 13.51 -0.56 9.24
CA TRP A 455 12.56 0.17 8.42
C TRP A 455 11.17 -0.46 8.49
N ARG A 456 10.14 0.39 8.55
CA ARG A 456 8.74 -0.04 8.47
C ARG A 456 7.99 0.80 7.47
N ALA A 457 7.21 0.18 6.59
CA ALA A 457 6.28 0.87 5.71
C ALA A 457 5.00 1.19 6.49
N LYS A 458 4.53 2.43 6.46
CA LYS A 458 3.30 2.89 7.09
C LYS A 458 2.33 3.41 6.03
N TRP A 459 1.12 2.86 6.00
CA TRP A 459 0.10 3.20 5.00
C TRP A 459 -0.55 4.54 5.32
N LEU A 460 -0.50 5.47 4.36
CA LEU A 460 -1.02 6.83 4.50
C LEU A 460 -2.33 7.01 3.72
N HIS A 461 -2.40 6.55 2.47
CA HIS A 461 -3.57 6.71 1.58
C HIS A 461 -4.09 8.16 1.54
N LEU A 462 -3.18 9.11 1.35
CA LEU A 462 -3.50 10.53 1.31
C LEU A 462 -3.45 11.05 -0.12
N TYR A 463 -4.40 11.92 -0.45
CA TYR A 463 -4.34 12.76 -1.64
C TYR A 463 -4.37 14.22 -1.24
N LEU A 464 -3.50 15.01 -1.88
CA LEU A 464 -3.33 16.43 -1.62
C LEU A 464 -3.90 17.25 -2.77
N ARG A 465 -4.42 18.43 -2.41
CA ARG A 465 -4.69 19.46 -3.40
C ARG A 465 -3.37 20.00 -3.93
N GLY A 466 -3.38 20.41 -5.18
CA GLY A 466 -2.26 21.08 -5.83
C GLY A 466 -2.78 22.04 -6.90
N MET A 467 -1.86 22.60 -7.67
CA MET A 467 -2.14 23.48 -8.80
C MET A 467 -2.73 22.70 -9.99
N PRO A 468 -3.41 23.36 -10.94
CA PRO A 468 -3.90 22.70 -12.14
C PRO A 468 -2.80 22.06 -13.00
N ALA A 469 -1.58 22.60 -12.97
CA ALA A 469 -0.40 22.09 -13.64
C ALA A 469 0.88 22.56 -12.89
N GLY A 470 2.01 21.92 -13.19
CA GLY A 470 3.32 22.23 -12.63
C GLY A 470 3.54 21.71 -11.20
N ASN A 471 2.74 20.76 -10.72
CA ASN A 471 2.88 20.23 -9.36
C ASN A 471 4.19 19.45 -9.21
N ARG A 472 5.01 19.82 -8.23
CA ARG A 472 6.30 19.17 -7.97
C ARG A 472 6.50 18.93 -6.48
N VAL A 473 7.41 18.02 -6.15
CA VAL A 473 7.74 17.72 -4.74
C VAL A 473 8.21 18.97 -3.99
N GLU A 474 8.94 19.86 -4.65
CA GLU A 474 9.48 21.12 -4.10
C GLU A 474 8.39 22.03 -3.52
N GLU A 475 7.22 22.09 -4.13
CA GLU A 475 6.11 22.96 -3.72
C GLU A 475 5.29 22.36 -2.57
N HIS A 476 5.24 21.03 -2.47
CA HIS A 476 4.44 20.33 -1.46
C HIS A 476 5.21 19.92 -0.20
N LYS A 477 6.52 20.15 -0.11
CA LYS A 477 7.38 19.67 1.00
C LYS A 477 6.83 19.98 2.40
N ILE A 478 6.36 21.20 2.61
CA ILE A 478 5.87 21.67 3.91
C ILE A 478 4.56 20.97 4.27
N THR A 479 3.58 21.01 3.36
CA THR A 479 2.26 20.38 3.57
C THR A 479 2.39 18.86 3.72
N ALA A 480 3.25 18.22 2.93
CA ALA A 480 3.56 16.80 3.04
C ALA A 480 4.16 16.45 4.40
N ALA A 481 5.14 17.21 4.89
CA ALA A 481 5.77 16.98 6.20
C ALA A 481 4.79 17.17 7.38
N GLU A 482 3.94 18.20 7.36
CA GLU A 482 2.94 18.46 8.40
C GLU A 482 1.86 17.36 8.47
N LEU A 483 1.38 16.92 7.30
CA LEU A 483 0.42 15.83 7.20
C LEU A 483 1.06 14.50 7.60
N LEU A 484 2.31 14.26 7.18
CA LEU A 484 3.06 13.07 7.55
C LEU A 484 3.22 12.97 9.05
N ARG A 485 3.72 14.03 9.71
CA ARG A 485 3.89 14.07 11.16
C ARG A 485 2.62 13.64 11.88
N SER A 486 1.50 14.24 11.48
CA SER A 486 0.20 13.97 12.10
C SER A 486 -0.31 12.53 11.89
N VAL A 487 0.05 11.87 10.79
CA VAL A 487 -0.35 10.49 10.50
C VAL A 487 0.63 9.47 11.08
N VAL A 488 1.92 9.77 11.07
CA VAL A 488 2.97 8.91 11.63
C VAL A 488 2.91 8.89 13.15
N GLU A 489 2.73 10.03 13.80
CA GLU A 489 2.63 10.13 15.27
C GLU A 489 1.28 9.66 15.81
N ARG A 490 0.26 9.58 14.95
CA ARG A 490 -1.04 9.04 15.36
C ARG A 490 -0.93 7.55 15.67
N GLU A 491 -1.37 7.21 16.87
CA GLU A 491 -1.65 5.84 17.29
C GLU A 491 -2.96 5.36 16.64
N TYR A 492 -2.92 4.18 16.02
CA TYR A 492 -4.07 3.51 15.43
C TYR A 492 -4.42 2.28 16.25
N LEU A 493 -5.70 1.92 16.29
CA LEU A 493 -6.10 0.66 16.90
C LEU A 493 -5.76 -0.48 15.92
N THR A 494 -4.89 -1.39 16.34
CA THR A 494 -4.41 -2.49 15.49
C THR A 494 -4.98 -3.84 15.89
N VAL A 495 -4.76 -4.85 15.04
CA VAL A 495 -5.07 -6.25 15.32
C VAL A 495 -4.50 -6.70 16.65
N ARG A 496 -3.28 -6.26 17.00
CA ARG A 496 -2.63 -6.54 18.29
C ARG A 496 -3.57 -6.32 19.48
N ARG A 497 -4.32 -5.21 19.50
CA ARG A 497 -5.23 -4.93 20.62
C ARG A 497 -6.30 -6.01 20.75
N LEU A 498 -6.91 -6.41 19.63
CA LEU A 498 -7.96 -7.42 19.66
C LEU A 498 -7.40 -8.81 20.01
N THR A 499 -6.23 -9.17 19.49
CA THR A 499 -5.59 -10.43 19.83
C THR A 499 -5.17 -10.49 21.28
N ASP A 500 -4.68 -9.39 21.86
CA ASP A 500 -4.33 -9.30 23.28
C ASP A 500 -5.57 -9.45 24.15
N LEU A 501 -6.69 -8.80 23.78
CA LEU A 501 -7.97 -8.95 24.47
C LEU A 501 -8.50 -10.38 24.36
N MET A 502 -8.40 -11.03 23.20
CA MET A 502 -8.81 -12.42 23.01
C MET A 502 -7.94 -13.40 23.82
N ALA A 503 -6.63 -13.20 23.81
CA ALA A 503 -5.65 -14.01 24.54
C ALA A 503 -5.81 -13.89 26.06
N ALA A 504 -6.30 -12.75 26.55
CA ALA A 504 -6.58 -12.55 27.98
C ALA A 504 -7.88 -13.22 28.45
N GLN A 505 -8.73 -13.73 27.54
CA GLN A 505 -9.96 -14.39 27.93
C GLN A 505 -9.68 -15.77 28.55
N PRO A 506 -10.40 -16.17 29.61
CA PRO A 506 -10.25 -17.49 30.22
C PRO A 506 -10.49 -18.62 29.20
N GLY A 507 -9.58 -19.60 29.16
CA GLY A 507 -9.68 -20.76 28.26
C GLY A 507 -9.07 -20.57 26.87
N THR A 508 -8.65 -19.35 26.50
CA THR A 508 -7.92 -19.10 25.25
C THR A 508 -6.44 -19.44 25.41
N VAL A 509 -5.93 -20.37 24.60
CA VAL A 509 -4.48 -20.60 24.46
C VAL A 509 -3.99 -19.84 23.23
N SER A 510 -3.17 -18.80 23.45
CA SER A 510 -2.61 -17.98 22.39
C SER A 510 -1.17 -18.35 22.07
N THR A 511 -0.88 -18.58 20.79
CA THR A 511 0.45 -18.95 20.27
C THR A 511 0.83 -18.00 19.14
N ARG A 512 2.06 -17.47 19.18
CA ARG A 512 2.64 -16.77 18.02
C ARG A 512 3.17 -17.80 17.04
N TRP A 513 2.80 -17.64 15.78
CA TRP A 513 3.27 -18.51 14.72
C TRP A 513 4.75 -18.22 14.42
N ASP A 514 5.54 -19.27 14.25
CA ASP A 514 6.97 -19.22 13.92
C ASP A 514 7.22 -19.22 12.39
N GLY A 515 6.15 -19.23 11.59
CA GLY A 515 6.20 -19.32 10.13
C GLY A 515 6.24 -20.75 9.58
N THR A 516 6.32 -21.79 10.42
CA THR A 516 6.50 -23.18 9.96
C THR A 516 5.65 -24.20 10.70
N THR A 517 5.54 -24.11 12.03
CA THR A 517 4.86 -25.09 12.88
C THR A 517 3.36 -24.81 12.94
N LEU A 518 2.55 -25.77 12.54
CA LEU A 518 1.08 -25.67 12.59
C LEU A 518 0.50 -26.63 13.64
N PRO A 519 -0.48 -26.19 14.45
CA PRO A 519 -1.22 -27.07 15.34
C PRO A 519 -1.96 -28.17 14.57
N ALA A 520 -2.06 -29.36 15.16
CA ALA A 520 -2.74 -30.50 14.54
C ALA A 520 -4.27 -30.35 14.48
N GLY A 521 -4.86 -29.54 15.37
CA GLY A 521 -6.30 -29.31 15.44
C GLY A 521 -6.75 -27.98 14.83
N PRO A 522 -8.06 -27.72 14.78
CA PRO A 522 -8.60 -26.44 14.33
C PRO A 522 -8.20 -25.30 15.27
N VAL A 523 -7.89 -24.14 14.69
CA VAL A 523 -7.54 -22.92 15.42
C VAL A 523 -8.27 -21.72 14.84
N THR A 524 -8.33 -20.63 15.60
CA THR A 524 -8.54 -19.30 15.02
C THR A 524 -7.19 -18.75 14.63
N TYR A 525 -6.92 -18.68 13.33
CA TYR A 525 -5.69 -18.13 12.77
C TYR A 525 -5.92 -16.68 12.31
N ILE A 526 -5.05 -15.79 12.77
CA ILE A 526 -5.00 -14.38 12.35
C ILE A 526 -3.62 -14.14 11.74
N GLY A 527 -3.56 -13.93 10.42
CA GLY A 527 -2.28 -13.71 9.74
C GLY A 527 -2.36 -13.18 8.33
N MET A 528 -1.21 -12.99 7.67
CA MET A 528 -1.17 -12.31 6.38
C MET A 528 -1.77 -13.14 5.24
N GLU A 529 -1.53 -14.46 5.26
CA GLU A 529 -2.02 -15.44 4.28
C GLU A 529 -2.36 -16.75 5.00
N ARG A 530 -3.21 -17.61 4.42
CA ARG A 530 -3.51 -18.92 5.05
C ARG A 530 -2.30 -19.85 4.90
N PRO A 531 -1.71 -20.38 5.99
CA PRO A 531 -0.60 -21.33 5.89
C PRO A 531 -1.00 -22.61 5.15
N GLU A 532 -0.10 -23.14 4.34
CA GLU A 532 -0.31 -24.44 3.71
C GLU A 532 -0.33 -25.55 4.79
N GLY A 533 -1.34 -26.43 4.73
CA GLY A 533 -1.49 -27.51 5.70
C GLY A 533 -2.21 -27.11 7.00
N LEU A 534 -2.66 -25.85 7.15
CA LEU A 534 -3.50 -25.46 8.27
C LEU A 534 -4.81 -26.28 8.24
N HIS A 535 -5.24 -26.76 9.41
CA HIS A 535 -6.44 -27.59 9.55
C HIS A 535 -7.65 -26.96 8.84
N PRO A 536 -8.43 -27.72 8.04
CA PRO A 536 -9.51 -27.19 7.21
C PRO A 536 -10.59 -26.45 8.01
N ASP A 537 -10.92 -26.95 9.20
CA ASP A 537 -11.94 -26.36 10.09
C ASP A 537 -11.45 -25.12 10.86
N SER A 538 -10.23 -24.64 10.60
CA SER A 538 -9.69 -23.42 11.22
C SER A 538 -10.40 -22.17 10.70
N VAL A 539 -10.76 -21.27 11.62
CA VAL A 539 -11.23 -19.91 11.28
C VAL A 539 -10.02 -19.09 10.85
N VAL A 540 -10.05 -18.53 9.63
CA VAL A 540 -8.92 -17.77 9.08
C VAL A 540 -9.30 -16.32 8.83
N ILE A 541 -8.53 -15.43 9.44
CA ILE A 541 -8.65 -13.99 9.31
C ILE A 541 -7.34 -13.43 8.74
N THR A 542 -7.49 -12.67 7.66
CA THR A 542 -6.42 -12.11 6.83
C THR A 542 -6.78 -10.66 6.47
N PRO A 543 -5.86 -9.86 5.91
CA PRO A 543 -6.19 -8.49 5.46
C PRO A 543 -7.43 -8.42 4.56
N GLN A 544 -7.69 -9.46 3.75
CA GLN A 544 -8.77 -9.57 2.79
C GLN A 544 -10.16 -9.65 3.45
N ASN A 545 -10.25 -10.24 4.65
CA ASN A 545 -11.49 -10.36 5.42
C ASN A 545 -11.38 -9.75 6.82
N LEU A 546 -10.48 -8.77 7.00
CA LEU A 546 -10.14 -8.16 8.29
C LEU A 546 -11.34 -7.59 9.06
N ARG A 547 -12.42 -7.25 8.35
CA ARG A 547 -13.68 -6.83 8.96
C ARG A 547 -14.29 -7.89 9.88
N ALA A 548 -13.95 -9.16 9.70
CA ALA A 548 -14.38 -10.26 10.57
C ALA A 548 -13.86 -10.14 12.02
N LEU A 549 -12.82 -9.32 12.27
CA LEU A 549 -12.38 -8.99 13.64
C LEU A 549 -13.21 -7.90 14.31
N ILE A 550 -14.04 -7.17 13.56
CA ILE A 550 -14.87 -6.12 14.14
C ILE A 550 -16.07 -6.82 14.80
N PRO A 551 -16.23 -6.73 16.13
CA PRO A 551 -17.39 -7.31 16.80
C PRO A 551 -18.68 -6.61 16.33
N GLU A 552 -19.81 -7.32 16.39
CA GLU A 552 -21.12 -6.76 16.03
C GLU A 552 -21.51 -5.56 16.90
#